data_AF-A0A4U3KBK9-F1
#
_entry.id   AF-A0A4U3KBK9-F1
#
_cell.length_a   1.000
_cell.length_b   1.000
_cell.length_c   1.000
_cell.angle_alpha   90.00
_cell.angle_beta   90.00
_cell.angle_gamma   90.00
#
_symmetry.space_group_name_H-M   'P 1'
#
loop_
_entity.id
_entity.type
_entity.pdbx_description
1 polymer ?
#
loop_
_entity_poly.entity_id
_entity_poly.type
_entity_poly.pdbx_seq_one_letter_code
_entity_poly.pdbx_strand_id
1 'polypeptide(L)' 'MFTFDDIKMMYGWGCFTDEQVAEFVPLCITEDEFTKMTGKPFSKG' A
#
# COMPACT_ATOMS: atom_id res chain seq x y z
N MET A 1 -13.52 6.46 -0.64
CA MET A 1 -12.39 5.78 -1.31
C MET A 1 -11.15 6.49 -0.83
N PHE A 2 -10.24 5.77 -0.16
CA PHE A 2 -9.00 6.37 0.33
C PHE A 2 -8.10 6.69 -0.85
N THR A 3 -7.38 7.80 -0.78
CA THR A 3 -6.39 8.18 -1.80
C THR A 3 -5.04 7.51 -1.51
N PHE A 4 -4.13 7.51 -2.49
CA PHE A 4 -2.76 7.05 -2.28
C PHE A 4 -2.09 7.76 -1.08
N ASP A 5 -2.31 9.08 -0.93
CA ASP A 5 -1.71 9.85 0.17
C ASP A 5 -2.25 9.41 1.53
N ASP A 6 -3.53 9.05 1.62
CA ASP A 6 -4.11 8.50 2.86
C ASP A 6 -3.45 7.17 3.22
N ILE A 7 -3.32 6.25 2.25
CA ILE A 7 -2.70 4.93 2.48
C ILE A 7 -1.22 5.10 2.85
N LYS A 8 -0.50 6.00 2.18
CA LYS A 8 0.91 6.29 2.46
C LYS A 8 1.11 6.88 3.86
N MET A 9 0.26 7.80 4.28
CA MET A 9 0.32 8.41 5.61
C MET A 9 0.08 7.35 6.69
N MET A 10 -0.95 6.53 6.52
CA MET A 10 -1.30 5.47 7.46
C MET A 10 -0.23 4.37 7.53
N TYR A 11 0.36 3.99 6.40
CA TYR A 11 1.50 3.07 6.39
C TYR A 11 2.72 3.68 7.09
N GLY A 12 3.03 4.95 6.84
CA GLY A 12 4.10 5.68 7.51
C GLY A 12 3.92 5.81 9.03
N TRP A 13 2.68 5.80 9.51
CA TRP A 13 2.35 5.77 10.95
C TRP A 13 2.39 4.35 11.55
N GLY A 14 2.66 3.33 10.74
CA GLY A 14 2.63 1.93 11.17
C GLY A 14 1.22 1.41 11.42
N CYS A 15 0.18 2.08 10.91
CA CYS A 15 -1.21 1.63 11.02
C CYS A 15 -1.52 0.46 10.08
N PHE A 16 -0.71 0.27 9.03
CA PHE A 16 -0.85 -0.82 8.07
C PHE A 16 0.44 -1.63 7.94
N THR A 17 0.30 -2.95 7.86
CA THR A 17 1.37 -3.87 7.43
C THR A 17 1.42 -3.94 5.91
N ASP A 18 2.52 -4.48 5.36
CA ASP A 18 2.64 -4.69 3.91
C ASP A 18 1.47 -5.53 3.35
N GLU A 19 1.03 -6.55 4.08
CA GLU A 19 -0.12 -7.38 3.69
C GLU A 19 -1.42 -6.56 3.61
N GLN A 20 -1.64 -5.66 4.57
CA GLN A 20 -2.79 -4.77 4.54
C GLN A 20 -2.69 -3.74 3.41
N VAL A 21 -1.49 -3.24 3.11
CA VAL A 21 -1.25 -2.35 1.97
C VAL A 21 -1.52 -3.06 0.64
N ALA A 22 -1.24 -4.37 0.55
CA ALA A 22 -1.49 -5.18 -0.64
C ALA A 22 -3.00 -5.34 -0.95
N GLU A 23 -3.87 -5.36 0.06
CA GLU A 23 -5.33 -5.39 -0.13
C GLU A 23 -5.88 -4.12 -0.78
N PHE A 24 -5.15 -3.00 -0.69
CA PHE A 24 -5.50 -1.77 -1.38
C PHE A 24 -5.09 -1.77 -2.87
N VAL A 25 -4.40 -2.79 -3.37
CA VAL A 25 -4.07 -2.96 -4.79
C VAL A 25 -5.15 -3.82 -5.49
N PRO A 26 -5.73 -3.39 -6.63
CA PRO A 26 -5.53 -2.11 -7.35
C PRO A 26 -6.55 -1.03 -6.94
N LEU A 27 -7.24 -1.20 -5.81
CA LEU A 27 -8.41 -0.41 -5.43
C LEU A 27 -8.08 1.06 -5.14
N CYS A 28 -7.10 1.31 -4.26
CA CYS A 28 -6.72 2.66 -3.83
C CYS A 28 -5.29 3.02 -4.26
N ILE A 29 -4.45 2.01 -4.53
CA ILE A 29 -3.07 2.17 -4.98
C ILE A 29 -2.74 1.16 -6.06
N THR A 30 -1.71 1.44 -6.84
CA THR A 30 -1.16 0.55 -7.87
C THR A 30 -0.07 -0.36 -7.31
N GLU A 31 0.31 -1.39 -8.07
CA GLU A 31 1.45 -2.26 -7.74
C GLU A 31 2.76 -1.47 -7.61
N ASP A 32 2.98 -0.49 -8.50
CA ASP A 32 4.15 0.40 -8.44
C ASP A 32 4.15 1.27 -7.18
N GLU A 33 2.99 1.78 -6.78
CA GLU A 33 2.82 2.58 -5.56
C GLU A 33 3.03 1.73 -4.31
N PHE A 34 2.57 0.49 -4.31
CA PHE A 34 2.88 -0.49 -3.27
C PHE A 34 4.40 -0.66 -3.13
N THR A 35 5.10 -0.95 -4.23
CA THR A 35 6.55 -1.17 -4.20
C THR A 35 7.33 0.08 -3.80
N LYS A 36 6.89 1.27 -4.22
CA LYS A 36 7.49 2.54 -3.76
C LYS A 36 7.31 2.77 -2.26
N MET A 37 6.21 2.29 -1.69
CA MET A 37 5.84 2.51 -0.28
C MET A 37 6.52 1.51 0.64
N THR A 38 6.48 0.22 0.31
CA THR A 38 6.99 -0.88 1.15
C THR A 38 8.43 -1.26 0.84
N GLY A 39 8.96 -0.86 -0.32
CA GLY A 39 10.26 -1.30 -0.82
C GLY A 39 10.28 -2.78 -1.24
N LYS A 40 9.14 -3.46 -1.23
CA LYS A 40 9.00 -4.88 -1.59
C LYS A 40 8.28 -5.02 -2.93
N PRO A 41 8.65 -6.00 -3.77
CA PRO A 41 7.87 -6.33 -4.95
C PRO A 41 6.45 -6.73 -4.52
N PHE A 42 5.44 -6.22 -5.22
CA PHE A 42 4.07 -6.66 -5.00
C PHE A 42 3.96 -8.14 -5.36
N SER A 43 3.44 -8.93 -4.42
CA SER A 43 3.19 -10.36 -4.61
C SER A 43 1.89 -10.69 -3.90
N LYS A 44 0.80 -10.76 -4.67
CA LYS A 44 -0.45 -11.34 -4.18
C LYS A 44 -0.29 -12.85 -4.27
N GLY A 45 -0.15 -13.49 -3.10
CA GLY A 45 -0.08 -14.95 -2.98
C GLY A 45 -1.32 -15.63 -3.55
#